data_AF-A0A4Y3NCL7-F1
#
_entry.id   AF-A0A4Y3NCL7-F1
#
_cell.length_a   1.000
_cell.length_b   1.000
_cell.length_c   1.000
_cell.angle_alpha   90.00
_cell.angle_beta   90.00
_cell.angle_gamma   90.00
#
_symmetry.space_group_name_H-M   'P 1'
#
loop_
_entity.id
_entity.type
_entity.pdbx_description
1 polymer ?
#
loop_
_entity_poly.entity_id
_entity_poly.type
_entity_poly.pdbx_seq_one_letter_code
_entity_poly.pdbx_strand_id
1 'polypeptide(L)'
;MEPLFDFLGSYWWLIFPIGGMAGGWASQWSKASAERHRRKVELLKLKNQLAVHEEANQAEVVSLIAAHDSVNHRWLEYELDVGNLIDFPLMTDVREPLTVAFLRAKKEADGLRPARPEEISTPARLAEYRAAVHSYELAFDVAEREARRIKDGNFTGPERQRLATARKLLRIAEDTAATPAERQTAYKRARKELDGLIVLPEATVAALESKIISMLDTRKEPDTDVRSA
;
A
#
# COMPACT_ATOMS: atom_id res chain seq x y z
N MET A 1 84.43 -37.65 1.29
CA MET A 1 83.14 -36.94 1.22
C MET A 1 83.27 -35.53 1.83
N GLU A 2 84.39 -34.84 1.65
CA GLU A 2 84.60 -33.46 2.16
C GLU A 2 84.76 -32.34 1.09
N PRO A 3 85.08 -32.58 -0.20
CA PRO A 3 85.32 -31.47 -1.13
C PRO A 3 84.05 -30.77 -1.65
N LEU A 4 82.87 -31.41 -1.53
CA LEU A 4 81.59 -30.80 -1.93
C LEU A 4 81.10 -29.76 -0.92
N PHE A 5 81.36 -29.98 0.38
CA PHE A 5 80.95 -29.05 1.44
C PHE A 5 81.81 -27.77 1.44
N ASP A 6 83.09 -27.89 1.08
CA ASP A 6 84.01 -26.75 0.97
C ASP A 6 83.66 -25.83 -0.22
N PHE A 7 83.21 -26.41 -1.34
CA PHE A 7 82.74 -25.63 -2.49
C PHE A 7 81.43 -24.86 -2.18
N LEU A 8 80.50 -25.47 -1.45
CA LEU A 8 79.26 -24.81 -1.01
C LEU A 8 79.51 -23.70 0.03
N GLY A 9 80.54 -23.85 0.88
CA GLY A 9 80.95 -22.80 1.83
C GLY A 9 81.62 -21.60 1.15
N SER A 10 82.44 -21.84 0.12
CA SER A 10 83.22 -20.80 -0.58
C SER A 10 82.37 -19.92 -1.51
N TYR A 11 81.36 -20.49 -2.17
CA TYR A 11 80.53 -19.79 -3.16
C TYR A 11 79.16 -19.33 -2.67
N TRP A 12 78.92 -19.29 -1.35
CA TRP A 12 77.67 -18.80 -0.76
C TRP A 12 77.28 -17.36 -1.20
N TRP A 13 78.26 -16.54 -1.55
CA TRP A 13 78.03 -15.16 -1.99
C TRP A 13 77.42 -15.06 -3.40
N LEU A 14 77.44 -16.12 -4.23
CA LEU A 14 76.80 -16.14 -5.56
C LEU A 14 75.27 -16.09 -5.51
N ILE A 15 74.67 -16.41 -4.36
CA ILE A 15 73.22 -16.34 -4.16
C ILE A 15 72.74 -14.88 -4.19
N PHE A 16 73.61 -13.93 -3.82
CA PHE A 16 73.30 -12.50 -3.71
C PHE A 16 73.01 -11.81 -5.06
N PRO A 17 73.84 -11.92 -6.12
CA PRO A 17 73.55 -11.32 -7.42
C PRO A 17 72.32 -11.97 -8.10
N ILE A 18 72.10 -13.26 -7.89
CA ILE A 18 70.91 -13.98 -8.40
C ILE A 18 69.65 -13.53 -7.65
N GLY A 19 69.73 -13.36 -6.32
CA GLY A 19 68.64 -12.84 -5.49
C GLY A 19 68.27 -11.39 -5.80
N GLY A 20 69.25 -10.53 -6.09
CA GLY A 20 69.03 -9.13 -6.46
C GLY A 20 68.27 -8.96 -7.78
N MET A 21 68.56 -9.78 -8.79
CA MET A 21 67.82 -9.76 -10.06
C MET A 21 66.40 -10.33 -9.93
N ALA A 22 66.19 -11.38 -9.12
CA ALA A 22 64.87 -11.96 -8.88
C ALA A 22 63.93 -10.99 -8.11
N GLY A 23 64.47 -10.23 -7.15
CA GLY A 23 63.70 -9.26 -6.36
C GLY A 23 63.11 -8.11 -7.19
N GLY A 24 63.82 -7.65 -8.23
CA GLY A 24 63.34 -6.61 -9.15
C GLY A 24 62.13 -7.04 -9.98
N TRP A 25 62.11 -8.30 -10.44
CA TRP A 25 61.03 -8.84 -11.27
C TRP A 25 59.76 -9.16 -10.46
N ALA A 26 59.89 -9.58 -9.19
CA ALA A 26 58.74 -9.81 -8.31
C ALA A 26 57.96 -8.52 -7.98
N SER A 27 58.67 -7.40 -7.85
CA SER A 27 58.06 -6.10 -7.50
C SER A 27 57.23 -5.47 -8.63
N GLN A 28 57.49 -5.82 -9.89
CA GLN A 28 56.73 -5.31 -11.04
C GLN A 28 55.45 -6.12 -11.31
N TRP A 29 55.48 -7.44 -11.09
CA TRP A 29 54.29 -8.29 -11.22
C TRP A 29 53.25 -8.06 -10.10
N SER A 30 53.69 -7.71 -8.88
CA SER A 30 52.78 -7.37 -7.78
C SER A 30 52.06 -6.03 -7.96
N LYS A 31 52.69 -5.05 -8.62
CA LYS A 31 52.04 -3.76 -8.93
C LYS A 31 50.93 -3.92 -9.99
N ALA A 32 51.18 -4.71 -11.04
CA ALA A 32 50.19 -4.97 -12.09
C ALA A 32 48.99 -5.83 -11.64
N SER A 33 49.13 -6.64 -10.57
CA SER A 33 48.02 -7.38 -9.96
C SER A 33 47.22 -6.52 -8.97
N ALA A 34 47.88 -5.64 -8.21
CA ALA A 34 47.24 -4.71 -7.29
C ALA A 34 46.28 -3.74 -7.99
N GLU A 35 46.64 -3.21 -9.15
CA GLU A 35 45.75 -2.33 -9.94
C GLU A 35 44.50 -3.05 -10.45
N ARG A 36 44.64 -4.32 -10.88
CA ARG A 36 43.49 -5.14 -11.30
C ARG A 36 42.55 -5.44 -10.16
N HIS A 37 43.07 -5.71 -8.97
CA HIS A 37 42.26 -5.89 -7.77
C HIS A 37 41.50 -4.61 -7.39
N ARG A 38 42.14 -3.44 -7.47
CA ARG A 38 41.46 -2.15 -7.21
C ARG A 38 40.29 -1.93 -8.17
N ARG A 39 40.49 -2.12 -9.48
CA ARG A 39 39.41 -2.00 -10.48
C ARG A 39 38.27 -2.98 -10.21
N LYS A 40 38.57 -4.23 -9.84
CA LYS A 40 37.53 -5.22 -9.47
C LYS A 40 36.75 -4.78 -8.23
N VAL A 41 37.44 -4.26 -7.21
CA VAL A 41 36.79 -3.78 -5.97
C VAL A 41 35.91 -2.56 -6.26
N GLU A 42 36.35 -1.62 -7.10
CA GLU A 42 35.55 -0.46 -7.52
C GLU A 42 34.30 -0.91 -8.28
N LEU A 43 34.44 -1.81 -9.25
CA LEU A 43 33.28 -2.36 -9.97
C LEU A 43 32.31 -3.10 -9.05
N LEU A 44 32.81 -3.88 -8.08
CA LEU A 44 31.98 -4.55 -7.09
C LEU A 44 31.25 -3.54 -6.18
N LYS A 45 31.92 -2.47 -5.76
CA LYS A 45 31.30 -1.37 -5.00
C LYS A 45 30.21 -0.68 -5.80
N LEU A 46 30.46 -0.35 -7.06
CA LEU A 46 29.45 0.25 -7.94
C LEU A 46 28.26 -0.70 -8.14
N LYS A 47 28.51 -1.99 -8.39
CA LYS A 47 27.44 -3.00 -8.51
C LYS A 47 26.63 -3.14 -7.22
N ASN A 48 27.28 -3.17 -6.06
CA ASN A 48 26.62 -3.24 -4.78
C ASN A 48 25.79 -1.97 -4.52
N GLN A 49 26.33 -0.79 -4.80
CA GLN A 49 25.58 0.47 -4.71
C GLN A 49 24.33 0.45 -5.59
N LEU A 50 24.44 0.01 -6.85
CA LEU A 50 23.29 -0.11 -7.74
C LEU A 50 22.24 -1.09 -7.20
N ALA A 51 22.66 -2.27 -6.72
CA ALA A 51 21.75 -3.24 -6.11
C ALA A 51 21.04 -2.66 -4.88
N VAL A 52 21.77 -1.96 -4.00
CA VAL A 52 21.17 -1.28 -2.83
C VAL A 52 20.17 -0.20 -3.25
N HIS A 53 20.45 0.56 -4.31
CA HIS A 53 19.51 1.54 -4.85
C HIS A 53 18.26 0.88 -5.45
N GLU A 54 18.41 -0.23 -6.16
CA GLU A 54 17.29 -1.00 -6.70
C GLU A 54 16.41 -1.59 -5.59
N GLU A 55 17.01 -2.19 -4.57
CA GLU A 55 16.31 -2.69 -3.38
C GLU A 55 15.56 -1.57 -2.65
N ALA A 56 16.19 -0.41 -2.46
CA ALA A 56 15.55 0.75 -1.84
C ALA A 56 14.36 1.27 -2.66
N ASN A 57 14.49 1.34 -3.98
CA ASN A 57 13.40 1.76 -4.87
C ASN A 57 12.23 0.76 -4.82
N GLN A 58 12.50 -0.55 -4.80
CA GLN A 58 11.46 -1.56 -4.68
C GLN A 58 10.73 -1.48 -3.34
N ALA A 59 11.48 -1.33 -2.24
CA ALA A 59 10.89 -1.14 -0.91
C ALA A 59 10.01 0.11 -0.86
N GLU A 60 10.42 1.20 -1.52
CA GLU A 60 9.62 2.41 -1.64
C GLU A 60 8.33 2.18 -2.43
N VAL A 61 8.38 1.49 -3.58
CA VAL A 61 7.18 1.14 -4.36
C VAL A 61 6.19 0.33 -3.52
N VAL A 62 6.67 -0.67 -2.77
CA VAL A 62 5.83 -1.47 -1.86
C VAL A 62 5.16 -0.57 -0.81
N SER A 63 5.90 0.36 -0.23
CA SER A 63 5.35 1.31 0.75
C SER A 63 4.28 2.23 0.14
N LEU A 64 4.48 2.69 -1.10
CA LEU A 64 3.52 3.55 -1.81
C LEU A 64 2.24 2.79 -2.19
N ILE A 65 2.35 1.53 -2.57
CA ILE A 65 1.18 0.67 -2.80
C ILE A 65 0.39 0.49 -1.50
N ALA A 66 1.07 0.22 -0.38
CA ALA A 66 0.41 0.08 0.92
C ALA A 66 -0.26 1.40 1.37
N ALA A 67 0.40 2.54 1.16
CA ALA A 67 -0.15 3.86 1.43
C ALA A 67 -1.41 4.13 0.59
N HIS A 68 -1.34 3.89 -0.72
CA HIS A 68 -2.48 3.97 -1.62
C HIS A 68 -3.64 3.08 -1.14
N ASP A 69 -3.37 1.82 -0.83
CA ASP A 69 -4.38 0.85 -0.38
C ASP A 69 -5.03 1.28 0.94
N SER A 70 -4.27 1.90 1.84
CA SER A 70 -4.79 2.45 3.10
C SER A 70 -5.82 3.57 2.88
N VAL A 71 -5.58 4.47 1.93
CA VAL A 71 -6.52 5.55 1.58
C VAL A 71 -7.75 4.96 0.89
N ASN A 72 -7.57 4.00 -0.01
CA ASN A 72 -8.68 3.29 -0.63
C ASN A 72 -9.57 2.61 0.41
N HIS A 73 -8.98 1.95 1.41
CA HIS A 73 -9.74 1.33 2.48
C HIS A 73 -10.58 2.35 3.26
N ARG A 74 -9.97 3.46 3.70
CA ARG A 74 -10.67 4.56 4.38
C ARG A 74 -11.79 5.15 3.52
N TRP A 75 -11.58 5.32 2.21
CA TRP A 75 -12.61 5.80 1.31
C TRP A 75 -13.78 4.82 1.15
N LEU A 76 -13.48 3.51 1.04
CA LEU A 76 -14.51 2.46 0.94
C LEU A 76 -15.43 2.43 2.16
N GLU A 77 -14.97 2.85 3.34
CA GLU A 77 -15.84 3.02 4.51
C GLU A 77 -16.97 4.02 4.26
N TYR A 78 -16.77 5.05 3.44
CA TYR A 78 -17.81 6.03 3.10
C TYR A 78 -18.73 5.57 1.96
N GLU A 79 -18.23 4.76 1.04
CA GLU A 79 -19.03 4.25 -0.08
C GLU A 79 -19.81 2.98 0.26
N LEU A 80 -19.34 2.14 1.18
CA LEU A 80 -19.99 0.86 1.47
C LEU A 80 -20.85 0.90 2.74
N ASP A 81 -20.55 1.80 3.68
CA ASP A 81 -21.35 1.96 4.91
C ASP A 81 -22.37 3.09 4.74
N VAL A 82 -23.66 2.73 4.68
CA VAL A 82 -24.77 3.69 4.57
C VAL A 82 -24.78 4.67 5.76
N GLY A 83 -24.35 4.22 6.93
CA GLY A 83 -24.19 5.07 8.11
C GLY A 83 -23.19 6.19 7.90
N ASN A 84 -21.99 5.88 7.40
CA ASN A 84 -20.99 6.89 7.08
C ASN A 84 -21.46 7.83 5.97
N LEU A 85 -22.19 7.32 4.98
CA LEU A 85 -22.79 8.14 3.93
C LEU A 85 -23.82 9.14 4.47
N ILE A 86 -24.61 8.76 5.48
CA ILE A 86 -25.56 9.67 6.15
C ILE A 86 -24.83 10.68 7.04
N ASP A 87 -23.81 10.23 7.78
CA ASP A 87 -23.09 11.07 8.75
C ASP A 87 -22.13 12.06 8.06
N PHE A 88 -21.61 11.70 6.88
CA PHE A 88 -20.63 12.47 6.10
C PHE A 88 -20.97 12.54 4.59
N PRO A 89 -22.14 13.08 4.22
CA PRO A 89 -22.65 13.03 2.84
C PRO A 89 -21.79 13.77 1.82
N LEU A 90 -20.98 14.74 2.26
CA LEU A 90 -20.06 15.46 1.37
C LEU A 90 -18.99 14.56 0.74
N MET A 91 -18.63 13.44 1.38
CA MET A 91 -17.62 12.52 0.85
C MET A 91 -18.03 11.86 -0.48
N THR A 92 -19.32 11.85 -0.80
CA THR A 92 -19.87 11.28 -2.04
C THR A 92 -20.49 12.35 -2.95
N ASP A 93 -20.57 13.61 -2.49
CA ASP A 93 -21.16 14.70 -3.27
C ASP A 93 -20.20 15.24 -4.33
N VAL A 94 -20.46 14.91 -5.59
CA VAL A 94 -19.68 15.37 -6.75
C VAL A 94 -19.85 16.86 -7.07
N ARG A 95 -20.70 17.59 -6.34
CA ARG A 95 -20.82 19.05 -6.44
C ARG A 95 -19.78 19.76 -5.57
N GLU A 96 -19.25 19.06 -4.57
CA GLU A 96 -18.29 19.63 -3.63
C GLU A 96 -16.88 19.64 -4.25
N PRO A 97 -16.21 20.81 -4.29
CA PRO A 97 -14.94 20.94 -4.99
C PRO A 97 -13.81 20.11 -4.36
N LEU A 98 -13.83 19.92 -3.04
CA LEU A 98 -12.84 19.10 -2.34
C LEU A 98 -13.02 17.61 -2.66
N THR A 99 -14.26 17.14 -2.72
CA THR A 99 -14.60 15.77 -3.11
C THR A 99 -14.21 15.51 -4.57
N VAL A 100 -14.48 16.47 -5.47
CA VAL A 100 -14.03 16.38 -6.87
C VAL A 100 -12.51 16.35 -6.97
N ALA A 101 -11.79 17.18 -6.20
CA ALA A 101 -10.33 17.18 -6.18
C ALA A 101 -9.77 15.83 -5.72
N PHE A 102 -10.32 15.28 -4.64
CA PHE A 102 -10.01 13.93 -4.15
C PHE A 102 -10.27 12.86 -5.21
N LEU A 103 -11.45 12.83 -5.84
CA LEU A 103 -11.80 11.82 -6.85
C LEU A 103 -10.89 11.90 -8.09
N ARG A 104 -10.45 13.11 -8.47
CA ARG A 104 -9.48 13.29 -9.54
C ARG A 104 -8.10 12.75 -9.16
N ALA A 105 -7.61 13.11 -7.97
CA ALA A 105 -6.33 12.61 -7.46
C ALA A 105 -6.34 11.08 -7.32
N LYS A 106 -7.47 10.52 -6.88
CA LYS A 106 -7.71 9.08 -6.85
C LYS A 106 -7.55 8.46 -8.23
N LYS A 107 -8.29 8.97 -9.22
CA LYS A 107 -8.25 8.44 -10.60
C LYS A 107 -6.84 8.49 -11.19
N GLU A 108 -6.10 9.55 -10.90
CA GLU A 108 -4.70 9.68 -11.31
C GLU A 108 -3.82 8.63 -10.63
N ALA A 109 -3.89 8.50 -9.29
CA ALA A 109 -3.14 7.49 -8.56
C ALA A 109 -3.49 6.06 -8.99
N ASP A 110 -4.77 5.76 -9.23
CA ASP A 110 -5.24 4.47 -9.74
C ASP A 110 -4.68 4.17 -11.12
N GLY A 111 -4.70 5.16 -12.02
CA GLY A 111 -4.16 5.02 -13.37
C GLY A 111 -2.65 4.80 -13.40
N LEU A 112 -1.94 5.20 -12.34
CA LEU A 112 -0.50 5.00 -12.22
C LEU A 112 -0.12 3.79 -11.34
N ARG A 113 -1.08 3.16 -10.67
CA ARG A 113 -0.83 2.04 -9.74
C ARG A 113 -0.30 0.82 -10.52
N PRO A 114 0.88 0.29 -10.17
CA PRO A 114 1.37 -0.95 -10.78
C PRO A 114 0.58 -2.15 -10.23
N ALA A 115 0.43 -3.21 -11.04
CA ALA A 115 -0.17 -4.46 -10.56
C ALA A 115 0.80 -5.23 -9.66
N ARG A 116 2.11 -5.10 -9.92
CA ARG A 116 3.18 -5.64 -9.09
C ARG A 116 4.30 -4.62 -8.90
N PRO A 117 4.99 -4.60 -7.73
CA PRO A 117 6.03 -3.61 -7.45
C PRO A 117 7.13 -3.54 -8.52
N GLU A 118 7.47 -4.68 -9.15
CA GLU A 118 8.53 -4.78 -10.15
C GLU A 118 8.22 -4.04 -11.48
N GLU A 119 6.97 -3.64 -11.70
CA GLU A 119 6.57 -2.92 -12.92
C GLU A 119 7.09 -1.47 -12.93
N ILE A 120 7.35 -0.89 -11.76
CA ILE A 120 8.04 0.40 -11.66
C ILE A 120 9.55 0.15 -11.70
N SER A 121 10.09 0.20 -12.92
CA SER A 121 11.50 -0.09 -13.20
C SER A 121 12.36 1.17 -13.43
N THR A 122 11.76 2.36 -13.50
CA THR A 122 12.48 3.62 -13.76
C THR A 122 12.29 4.63 -12.62
N PRO A 123 13.31 5.45 -12.30
CA PRO A 123 13.19 6.50 -11.30
C PRO A 123 12.11 7.55 -11.64
N ALA A 124 11.92 7.85 -12.92
CA ALA A 124 10.88 8.79 -13.37
C ALA A 124 9.48 8.25 -13.06
N ARG A 125 9.22 6.97 -13.36
CA ARG A 125 7.94 6.32 -13.05
C ARG A 125 7.67 6.26 -11.55
N LEU A 126 8.71 5.97 -10.76
CA LEU A 126 8.62 6.00 -9.31
C LEU A 126 8.26 7.39 -8.79
N ALA A 127 8.90 8.44 -9.31
CA ALA A 127 8.61 9.82 -8.92
C ALA A 127 7.17 10.24 -9.27
N GLU A 128 6.67 9.86 -10.45
CA GLU A 128 5.28 10.09 -10.87
C GLU A 128 4.28 9.40 -9.94
N TYR A 129 4.48 8.11 -9.66
CA TYR A 129 3.58 7.36 -8.79
C TYR A 129 3.60 7.90 -7.36
N ARG A 130 4.79 8.21 -6.83
CA ARG A 130 4.96 8.85 -5.51
C ARG A 130 4.20 10.16 -5.41
N ALA A 131 4.35 11.04 -6.41
CA ALA A 131 3.66 12.33 -6.42
C ALA A 131 2.13 12.17 -6.47
N ALA A 132 1.64 11.20 -7.25
CA ALA A 132 0.21 10.91 -7.34
C ALA A 132 -0.36 10.33 -6.03
N VAL A 133 0.35 9.40 -5.38
CA VAL A 133 -0.06 8.85 -4.08
C VAL A 133 -0.10 9.94 -3.00
N HIS A 134 0.94 10.77 -2.89
CA HIS A 134 0.93 11.88 -1.92
C HIS A 134 -0.20 12.89 -2.20
N SER A 135 -0.46 13.20 -3.46
CA SER A 135 -1.56 14.10 -3.85
C SER A 135 -2.92 13.49 -3.51
N TYR A 136 -3.06 12.18 -3.69
CA TYR A 136 -4.25 11.43 -3.33
C TYR A 136 -4.50 11.44 -1.82
N GLU A 137 -3.49 11.12 -1.01
CA GLU A 137 -3.53 11.17 0.46
C GLU A 137 -3.94 12.55 0.96
N LEU A 138 -3.26 13.60 0.47
CA LEU A 138 -3.52 14.96 0.91
C LEU A 138 -4.93 15.41 0.54
N ALA A 139 -5.37 15.15 -0.69
CA ALA A 139 -6.70 15.53 -1.15
C ALA A 139 -7.79 14.81 -0.35
N PHE A 140 -7.60 13.51 -0.05
CA PHE A 140 -8.51 12.75 0.79
C PHE A 140 -8.59 13.31 2.21
N ASP A 141 -7.44 13.55 2.86
CA ASP A 141 -7.41 14.08 4.23
C ASP A 141 -8.05 15.47 4.33
N VAL A 142 -7.89 16.32 3.32
CA VAL A 142 -8.55 17.63 3.26
C VAL A 142 -10.07 17.47 3.10
N ALA A 143 -10.53 16.61 2.18
CA ALA A 143 -11.95 16.34 1.99
C ALA A 143 -12.58 15.74 3.25
N GLU A 144 -11.92 14.77 3.89
CA GLU A 144 -12.41 14.11 5.09
C GLU A 144 -12.51 15.09 6.27
N ARG A 145 -11.51 15.96 6.48
CA ARG A 145 -11.57 16.98 7.53
C ARG A 145 -12.74 17.93 7.31
N GLU A 146 -12.99 18.34 6.07
CA GLU A 146 -14.12 19.21 5.76
C GLU A 146 -15.46 18.49 5.95
N ALA A 147 -15.58 17.25 5.48
CA ALA A 147 -16.77 16.44 5.68
C ALA A 147 -17.07 16.26 7.18
N ARG A 148 -16.03 16.03 8.00
CA ARG A 148 -16.18 15.93 9.47
C ARG A 148 -16.55 17.26 10.13
N ARG A 149 -16.16 18.39 9.54
CA ARG A 149 -16.50 19.74 10.03
C ARG A 149 -17.95 20.09 9.72
N ILE A 150 -18.41 19.83 8.49
CA ILE A 150 -19.76 20.16 8.04
C ILE A 150 -20.78 19.13 8.50
N LYS A 151 -20.48 17.83 8.40
CA LYS A 151 -21.42 16.72 8.66
C LYS A 151 -22.72 16.89 7.87
N ASP A 152 -23.85 17.04 8.58
CA ASP A 152 -25.18 17.29 8.05
C ASP A 152 -25.55 18.79 8.01
N GLY A 153 -24.58 19.69 8.19
CA GLY A 153 -24.79 21.13 8.28
C GLY A 153 -25.39 21.78 7.02
N ASN A 154 -25.22 21.15 5.85
CA ASN A 154 -25.81 21.62 4.59
C ASN A 154 -27.30 21.28 4.43
N PHE A 155 -27.87 20.46 5.33
CA PHE A 155 -29.28 20.11 5.34
C PHE A 155 -30.08 21.04 6.25
N THR A 156 -31.33 21.29 5.91
CA THR A 156 -32.28 22.04 6.76
C THR A 156 -32.68 21.22 7.99
N GLY A 157 -33.28 21.87 9.00
CA GLY A 157 -33.75 21.20 10.23
C GLY A 157 -34.65 19.98 9.96
N PRO A 158 -35.71 20.10 9.13
CA PRO A 158 -36.56 18.96 8.76
C PRO A 158 -35.80 17.84 8.04
N GLU A 159 -34.86 18.18 7.15
CA GLU A 159 -34.05 17.19 6.42
C GLU A 159 -33.11 16.43 7.36
N ARG A 160 -32.44 17.12 8.29
CA ARG A 160 -31.62 16.46 9.33
C ARG A 160 -32.43 15.50 10.18
N GLN A 161 -33.69 15.84 10.49
CA GLN A 161 -34.57 14.93 11.24
C GLN A 161 -34.92 13.67 10.43
N ARG A 162 -35.12 13.80 9.12
CA ARG A 162 -35.30 12.64 8.21
C ARG A 162 -34.05 11.77 8.16
N LEU A 163 -32.86 12.37 8.03
CA LEU A 163 -31.58 11.66 8.06
C LEU A 163 -31.37 10.91 9.39
N ALA A 164 -31.63 11.56 10.53
CA ALA A 164 -31.55 10.93 11.84
C ALA A 164 -32.54 9.76 12.01
N THR A 165 -33.73 9.88 11.42
CA THR A 165 -34.74 8.80 11.41
C THR A 165 -34.30 7.63 10.54
N ALA A 166 -33.79 7.91 9.33
CA ALA A 166 -33.21 6.91 8.45
C ALA A 166 -32.07 6.15 9.14
N ARG A 167 -31.16 6.85 9.83
CA ARG A 167 -30.04 6.24 10.55
C ARG A 167 -30.51 5.25 11.63
N LYS A 168 -31.54 5.60 12.39
CA LYS A 168 -32.15 4.71 13.40
C LYS A 168 -32.77 3.47 12.75
N LEU A 169 -33.50 3.65 11.65
CA LEU A 169 -34.12 2.54 10.93
C LEU A 169 -33.08 1.59 10.32
N LEU A 170 -31.96 2.10 9.81
CA LEU A 170 -30.87 1.27 9.29
C LEU A 170 -30.18 0.46 10.39
N ARG A 171 -30.00 1.03 11.59
CA ARG A 171 -29.49 0.26 12.74
C ARG A 171 -30.37 -0.95 13.04
N ILE A 172 -31.69 -0.79 12.97
CA ILE A 172 -32.64 -1.92 13.14
C ILE A 172 -32.51 -2.90 11.97
N ALA A 173 -32.35 -2.41 10.74
CA ALA A 173 -32.18 -3.26 9.56
C ALA A 173 -30.89 -4.09 9.59
N GLU A 174 -29.85 -3.60 10.26
CA GLU A 174 -28.57 -4.30 10.45
C GLU A 174 -28.50 -5.12 11.75
N ASP A 175 -29.49 -4.98 12.65
CA ASP A 175 -29.48 -5.65 13.94
C ASP A 175 -29.82 -7.14 13.79
N THR A 176 -28.86 -7.99 14.15
CA THR A 176 -29.01 -9.45 14.15
C THR A 176 -30.04 -9.95 15.15
N ALA A 177 -30.44 -9.17 16.16
CA ALA A 177 -31.49 -9.54 17.12
C ALA A 177 -32.91 -9.38 16.55
N ALA A 178 -33.11 -8.45 15.62
CA ALA A 178 -34.42 -8.18 15.02
C ALA A 178 -34.90 -9.36 14.13
N THR A 179 -36.22 -9.47 13.92
CA THR A 179 -36.76 -10.48 13.02
C THR A 179 -36.51 -10.11 11.55
N PRO A 180 -36.42 -11.08 10.61
CA PRO A 180 -36.27 -10.81 9.18
C PRO A 180 -37.28 -9.80 8.60
N ALA A 181 -38.55 -9.89 9.02
CA ALA A 181 -39.63 -9.02 8.54
C ALA A 181 -39.50 -7.57 9.06
N GLU A 182 -39.08 -7.40 10.32
CA GLU A 182 -38.79 -6.08 10.89
C GLU A 182 -37.62 -5.41 10.18
N ARG A 183 -36.56 -6.16 9.87
CA ARG A 183 -35.39 -5.64 9.13
C ARG A 183 -35.75 -5.17 7.74
N GLN A 184 -36.52 -5.97 6.99
CA GLN A 184 -36.98 -5.58 5.64
C GLN A 184 -37.89 -4.35 5.67
N THR A 185 -38.81 -4.28 6.63
CA THR A 185 -39.68 -3.11 6.81
C THR A 185 -38.86 -1.86 7.18
N ALA A 186 -37.90 -1.99 8.11
CA ALA A 186 -37.03 -0.90 8.53
C ALA A 186 -36.17 -0.39 7.36
N TYR A 187 -35.59 -1.30 6.58
CA TYR A 187 -34.83 -0.96 5.36
C TYR A 187 -35.67 -0.20 4.33
N LYS A 188 -36.87 -0.69 3.99
CA LYS A 188 -37.78 -0.02 3.05
C LYS A 188 -38.15 1.38 3.53
N ARG A 189 -38.42 1.55 4.82
CA ARG A 189 -38.73 2.87 5.41
C ARG A 189 -37.51 3.78 5.41
N ALA A 190 -36.33 3.29 5.76
CA ALA A 190 -35.09 4.06 5.72
C ALA A 190 -34.80 4.59 4.32
N ARG A 191 -34.92 3.73 3.29
CA ARG A 191 -34.75 4.12 1.89
C ARG A 191 -35.70 5.24 1.47
N LYS A 192 -36.96 5.19 1.93
CA LYS A 192 -37.94 6.25 1.68
C LYS A 192 -37.57 7.56 2.38
N GLU A 193 -37.02 7.50 3.59
CA GLU A 193 -36.58 8.71 4.30
C GLU A 193 -35.38 9.38 3.64
N LEU A 194 -34.46 8.58 3.07
CA LEU A 194 -33.27 9.09 2.35
C LEU A 194 -33.59 9.60 0.94
N ASP A 195 -34.72 9.18 0.38
CA ASP A 195 -35.13 9.57 -0.97
C ASP A 195 -35.24 11.09 -1.13
N GLY A 196 -34.61 11.60 -2.18
CA GLY A 196 -34.48 13.03 -2.49
C GLY A 196 -33.48 13.81 -1.62
N LEU A 197 -32.86 13.19 -0.60
CA LEU A 197 -31.84 13.86 0.23
C LEU A 197 -30.43 13.44 -0.15
N ILE A 198 -30.20 12.14 -0.26
CA ILE A 198 -28.88 11.58 -0.60
C ILE A 198 -29.07 10.48 -1.65
N VAL A 199 -28.26 10.52 -2.71
CA VAL A 199 -28.19 9.46 -3.69
C VAL A 199 -27.35 8.33 -3.10
N LEU A 200 -27.95 7.15 -2.91
CA LEU A 200 -27.23 5.96 -2.47
C LEU A 200 -26.51 5.33 -3.66
N PRO A 201 -25.17 5.21 -3.63
CA PRO A 201 -24.44 4.45 -4.64
C PRO A 201 -24.93 2.99 -4.72
N GLU A 202 -24.92 2.42 -5.92
CA GLU A 202 -25.31 1.03 -6.15
C GLU A 202 -24.46 0.06 -5.31
N ALA A 203 -23.17 0.37 -5.15
CA ALA A 203 -22.25 -0.39 -4.32
C ALA A 203 -22.68 -0.42 -2.83
N THR A 204 -23.15 0.70 -2.28
CA THR A 204 -23.64 0.78 -0.90
C THR A 204 -24.90 -0.07 -0.72
N VAL A 205 -25.82 0.01 -1.67
CA VAL A 205 -27.05 -0.78 -1.67
C VAL A 205 -26.74 -2.28 -1.73
N ALA A 206 -25.86 -2.69 -2.65
CA ALA A 206 -25.45 -4.08 -2.80
C ALA A 206 -24.72 -4.61 -1.55
N ALA A 207 -23.85 -3.80 -0.93
CA ALA A 207 -23.14 -4.16 0.29
C ALA A 207 -24.11 -4.37 1.46
N LEU A 208 -25.10 -3.48 1.62
CA LEU A 208 -26.12 -3.62 2.65
C LEU A 208 -27.02 -4.84 2.41
N GLU A 209 -27.46 -5.07 1.18
CA GLU A 209 -28.29 -6.24 0.83
C GLU A 209 -27.54 -7.56 1.05
N SER A 210 -26.28 -7.64 0.65
CA SER A 210 -25.41 -8.80 0.91
C SER A 210 -25.27 -9.07 2.41
N LYS A 211 -25.04 -8.02 3.22
CA LYS A 211 -24.97 -8.12 4.68
C LYS A 211 -26.28 -8.67 5.27
N ILE A 212 -27.43 -8.13 4.85
CA ILE A 212 -28.75 -8.59 5.32
C ILE A 212 -29.02 -10.05 4.92
N ILE A 213 -28.67 -10.45 3.69
CA ILE A 213 -28.82 -11.83 3.19
C ILE A 213 -27.93 -12.79 3.98
N SER A 214 -26.65 -12.46 4.18
CA SER A 214 -25.72 -13.30 4.94
C SER A 214 -26.20 -13.57 6.38
N MET A 215 -26.86 -12.59 7.01
CA MET A 215 -27.45 -12.70 8.34
C MET A 215 -28.75 -13.52 8.38
N LEU A 216 -29.42 -13.70 7.24
CA LEU A 216 -30.59 -14.59 7.13
C LEU A 216 -30.16 -16.05 7.04
N ASP A 217 -29.10 -16.35 6.29
CA ASP A 217 -28.60 -17.72 6.10
C ASP A 217 -27.89 -18.26 7.34
N THR A 218 -27.11 -17.42 8.05
CA THR A 218 -26.40 -17.82 9.28
C THR A 218 -27.31 -18.21 10.45
N ARG A 219 -28.59 -17.82 10.44
CA ARG A 219 -29.57 -18.27 11.46
C ARG A 219 -30.23 -19.61 11.08
N LYS A 220 -30.02 -20.10 9.86
CA LYS A 220 -30.67 -21.34 9.36
C LYS A 220 -29.88 -22.62 9.68
N GLU A 221 -28.64 -22.52 10.17
CA GLU A 221 -27.86 -23.61 10.78
C GLU A 221 -27.45 -23.14 12.19
N PRO A 222 -27.90 -23.80 13.30
CA PRO A 222 -27.66 -25.21 13.56
C PRO A 222 -28.87 -25.96 14.17
N ASP A 223 -29.40 -26.94 13.44
CA ASP A 223 -30.13 -28.07 14.04
C ASP A 223 -29.85 -29.33 13.21
N THR A 224 -28.58 -29.74 13.19
CA THR A 224 -28.21 -31.09 12.81
C THR A 224 -27.80 -31.84 14.06
N ASP A 225 -28.84 -32.37 14.70
CA ASP A 225 -28.93 -33.78 15.05
C ASP A 225 -27.77 -34.35 15.89
N VAL A 226 -27.87 -34.17 17.21
CA VAL A 226 -27.23 -35.09 18.18
C VAL A 226 -28.33 -35.97 18.79
N ARG A 227 -28.89 -36.85 17.96
CA ARG A 227 -29.53 -38.09 18.41
C ARG A 227 -28.74 -39.27 17.84
N SER A 228 -27.68 -39.69 18.54
CA SER A 228 -27.22 -41.09 18.55
C SER A 228 -25.99 -41.26 19.43
N ALA A 229 -26.21 -41.75 20.66
CA ALA A 229 -25.47 -42.81 21.36
C ALA A 229 -25.95 -42.90 22.81
#